data_AF-A0AAV0NUN9-F1
#
_entry.id   AF-A0AAV0NUN9-F1
#
_cell.length_a   1.000
_cell.length_b   1.000
_cell.length_c   1.000
_cell.angle_alpha   90.00
_cell.angle_beta   90.00
_cell.angle_gamma   90.00
#
_symmetry.space_group_name_H-M   'P 1'
#
loop_
_entity.id
_entity.type
_entity.pdbx_description
1 polymer ?
#
loop_
_entity_poly.entity_id
_entity_poly.type
_entity_poly.pdbx_seq_one_letter_code
_entity_poly.pdbx_strand_id
1 'polypeptide(L)'
;MLGEYAWGAGALAYLYRQLGIASRAEAKGVAGCLTLLQCWIYDRFPTLRPSRLEPRELEQGQAGAFWWHGTAPRSSKKRDAQMLAYYRQAIGSLTPQSVCWTLYGQRPHLTARRTLYQGLLTFAEIVEYYDPTRCLRQLGYVQSVPYLPERSLVVRRPASTLGYSLSPVCL
;
A
#
# COMPACT_ATOMS: atom_id res chain seq x y z
N MET A 1 -3.18 -20.66 18.78
CA MET A 1 -4.11 -20.28 17.68
C MET A 1 -3.72 -18.93 17.05
N LEU A 2 -2.45 -18.69 16.74
CA LEU A 2 -1.99 -17.43 16.09
C LEU A 2 -1.89 -17.52 14.55
N GLY A 3 -2.09 -18.72 13.98
CA GLY A 3 -1.91 -19.00 12.55
C GLY A 3 -3.19 -19.10 11.72
N GLU A 4 -4.38 -18.95 12.32
CA GLU A 4 -5.66 -19.09 11.61
C GLU A 4 -6.18 -17.76 11.05
N TYR A 5 -5.60 -16.64 11.47
CA TYR A 5 -6.00 -15.31 10.99
C TYR A 5 -5.10 -14.84 9.85
N ALA A 6 -5.74 -14.40 8.76
CA ALA A 6 -5.08 -13.78 7.61
C ALA A 6 -4.64 -12.34 7.93
N TRP A 7 -3.68 -12.19 8.84
CA TRP A 7 -3.16 -10.88 9.28
C TRP A 7 -2.75 -9.96 8.13
N GLY A 8 -2.21 -10.52 7.04
CA GLY A 8 -1.88 -9.76 5.83
C GLY A 8 -3.11 -9.13 5.16
N ALA A 9 -4.24 -9.85 5.08
CA ALA A 9 -5.48 -9.31 4.53
C ALA A 9 -6.06 -8.22 5.43
N GLY A 10 -5.97 -8.39 6.75
CA GLY A 10 -6.42 -7.36 7.70
C GLY A 10 -5.57 -6.09 7.68
N ALA A 11 -4.25 -6.23 7.61
CA ALA A 11 -3.34 -5.10 7.43
C ALA A 11 -3.60 -4.37 6.09
N LEU A 12 -3.87 -5.11 5.02
CA LEU A 12 -4.20 -4.54 3.72
C LEU A 12 -5.53 -3.77 3.73
N ALA A 13 -6.58 -4.33 4.36
CA ALA A 13 -7.86 -3.65 4.54
C ALA A 13 -7.68 -2.33 5.31
N TYR A 14 -6.91 -2.36 6.40
CA TYR A 14 -6.61 -1.16 7.18
C TYR A 14 -5.88 -0.11 6.35
N LEU A 15 -4.85 -0.52 5.59
CA LEU A 15 -4.09 0.37 4.73
C LEU A 15 -4.97 1.03 3.65
N TYR A 16 -5.86 0.27 3.01
CA TYR A 16 -6.79 0.80 2.00
C TYR A 16 -7.75 1.84 2.57
N ARG A 17 -8.34 1.56 3.75
CA ARG A 17 -9.19 2.53 4.45
C ARG A 17 -8.44 3.84 4.71
N GLN A 18 -7.21 3.76 5.21
CA GLN A 18 -6.42 4.95 5.53
C GLN A 18 -6.00 5.72 4.28
N LEU A 19 -5.63 5.04 3.20
CA LEU A 19 -5.35 5.68 1.91
C LEU A 19 -6.60 6.37 1.33
N GLY A 20 -7.77 5.75 1.43
CA GLY A 20 -9.03 6.35 0.98
C GLY A 20 -9.50 7.53 1.85
N ILE A 21 -9.10 7.59 3.11
CA ILE A 21 -9.28 8.79 3.96
C ILE A 21 -8.28 9.86 3.52
N ALA A 22 -7.00 9.50 3.38
CA ALA A 22 -5.92 10.42 3.04
C ALA A 22 -6.06 11.05 1.64
N SER A 23 -6.77 10.41 0.71
CA SER A 23 -7.05 10.96 -0.63
C SER A 23 -8.09 12.08 -0.63
N ARG A 24 -8.78 12.33 0.49
CA ARG A 24 -9.79 13.40 0.61
C ARG A 24 -9.11 14.74 0.84
N ALA A 25 -9.68 15.81 0.26
CA ALA A 25 -9.11 17.16 0.36
C ALA A 25 -8.95 17.67 1.81
N GLU A 26 -9.79 17.20 2.73
CA GLU A 26 -9.79 17.60 4.14
C GLU A 26 -8.79 16.82 5.00
N ALA A 27 -8.18 15.76 4.46
CA ALA A 27 -7.30 14.91 5.23
C ALA A 27 -6.00 15.65 5.61
N LYS A 28 -5.74 15.74 6.92
CA LYS A 28 -4.54 16.37 7.48
C LYS A 28 -3.37 15.39 7.68
N GLY A 29 -3.59 14.11 7.39
CA GLY A 29 -2.60 13.06 7.57
C GLY A 29 -3.12 11.70 7.15
N VAL A 30 -2.26 10.70 7.28
CA VAL A 30 -2.56 9.30 7.00
C VAL A 30 -2.08 8.46 8.18
N ALA A 31 -2.87 7.47 8.61
CA ALA A 31 -2.49 6.53 9.65
C ALA A 31 -2.30 5.12 9.08
N GLY A 32 -1.90 4.18 9.94
CA GLY A 32 -1.77 2.76 9.58
C GLY A 32 -0.35 2.29 9.31
N CYS A 33 -0.24 1.18 8.59
CA CYS A 33 1.03 0.51 8.29
C CYS A 33 1.83 1.24 7.20
N LEU A 34 2.12 2.53 7.41
CA LEU A 34 2.84 3.38 6.47
C LEU A 34 4.23 2.87 6.16
N THR A 35 4.85 2.16 7.09
CA THR A 35 6.13 1.51 6.85
C THR A 35 6.03 0.52 5.68
N LEU A 36 4.98 -0.32 5.62
CA LEU A 36 4.79 -1.25 4.50
C LEU A 36 4.60 -0.50 3.19
N LEU A 37 3.81 0.58 3.22
CA LEU A 37 3.61 1.44 2.05
C LEU A 37 4.92 2.10 1.60
N GLN A 38 5.73 2.61 2.54
CA GLN A 38 7.02 3.21 2.26
C GLN A 38 7.99 2.21 1.64
N CYS A 39 8.09 1.00 2.20
CA CYS A 39 8.93 -0.06 1.62
C CYS A 39 8.48 -0.40 0.21
N TRP A 40 7.17 -0.53 0.00
CA TRP A 40 6.61 -0.77 -1.32
C TRP A 40 6.93 0.38 -2.31
N ILE A 41 6.83 1.64 -1.88
CA ILE A 41 7.21 2.81 -2.68
C ILE A 41 8.68 2.75 -3.04
N TYR A 42 9.56 2.49 -2.06
CA TYR A 42 10.99 2.41 -2.29
C TYR A 42 11.32 1.27 -3.26
N ASP A 43 10.82 0.06 -3.02
CA ASP A 43 11.01 -1.05 -3.95
C ASP A 43 10.54 -0.69 -5.38
N ARG A 44 9.45 0.09 -5.50
CA ARG A 44 8.85 0.44 -6.80
C ARG A 44 9.53 1.59 -7.53
N PHE A 45 9.98 2.60 -6.79
CA PHE A 45 10.50 3.85 -7.32
C PHE A 45 11.94 4.04 -6.83
N PRO A 46 12.93 3.47 -7.53
CA PRO A 46 14.34 3.60 -7.17
C PRO A 46 14.82 5.04 -6.95
N THR A 47 14.24 5.99 -7.68
CA THR A 47 14.54 7.43 -7.59
C THR A 47 14.12 8.07 -6.27
N LEU A 48 13.18 7.47 -5.54
CA LEU A 48 12.66 8.01 -4.27
C LEU A 48 13.32 7.38 -3.05
N ARG A 49 14.18 6.37 -3.26
CA ARG A 49 14.81 5.60 -2.19
C ARG A 49 15.78 6.47 -1.39
N PRO A 50 15.75 6.41 -0.06
CA PRO A 50 16.90 6.82 0.74
C PRO A 50 18.03 5.80 0.58
N SER A 51 19.20 6.08 1.17
CA SER A 51 20.31 5.14 1.19
C SER A 51 19.87 3.78 1.76
N ARG A 52 20.15 2.72 1.02
CA ARG A 52 19.87 1.34 1.44
C ARG A 52 20.96 0.90 2.42
N LEU A 53 20.56 0.21 3.48
CA LEU A 53 21.50 -0.48 4.35
C LEU A 53 22.05 -1.72 3.65
N GLU A 54 23.35 -1.91 3.77
CA GLU A 54 24.00 -3.14 3.33
C GLU A 54 23.55 -4.31 4.22
N PRO A 55 23.49 -5.55 3.70
CA PRO A 55 23.06 -6.72 4.47
C PRO A 55 23.84 -6.96 5.76
N ARG A 56 25.09 -6.46 5.84
CA ARG A 56 25.94 -6.53 7.02
C ARG A 56 25.56 -5.53 8.11
N GLU A 57 24.82 -4.48 7.76
CA GLU A 57 24.31 -3.45 8.69
C GLU A 57 22.95 -3.84 9.30
N LEU A 58 22.33 -4.92 8.80
CA LEU A 58 21.09 -5.47 9.35
C LEU A 58 21.37 -6.72 10.16
N GLU A 59 20.81 -6.76 11.36
CA GLU A 59 20.84 -7.94 12.21
C GLU A 59 19.94 -9.05 11.65
N GLN A 60 20.33 -10.32 11.86
CA GLN A 60 19.53 -11.47 11.45
C GLN A 60 18.12 -11.40 12.08
N GLY A 61 17.09 -11.53 11.23
CA GLY A 61 15.69 -11.49 11.67
C GLY A 61 15.03 -10.11 11.63
N GLN A 62 15.75 -9.05 11.24
CA GLN A 62 15.12 -7.75 11.03
C GLN A 62 14.21 -7.74 9.80
N ALA A 63 13.02 -7.17 9.96
CA ALA A 63 12.05 -7.05 8.89
C ALA A 63 12.61 -6.20 7.75
N GLY A 64 12.23 -6.51 6.50
CA GLY A 64 12.75 -5.77 5.35
C GLY A 64 12.40 -4.28 5.32
N ALA A 65 11.52 -3.83 6.21
CA ALA A 65 11.32 -2.41 6.42
C ALA A 65 12.57 -1.65 6.88
N PHE A 66 13.47 -2.33 7.59
CA PHE A 66 14.71 -1.74 8.08
C PHE A 66 15.78 -1.60 7.00
N TRP A 67 15.61 -2.18 5.80
CA TRP A 67 16.56 -2.04 4.68
C TRP A 67 16.80 -0.58 4.25
N TRP A 68 15.91 0.34 4.63
CA TRP A 68 15.93 1.71 4.18
C TRP A 68 16.31 2.64 5.34
N HIS A 69 17.53 3.19 5.30
CA HIS A 69 17.98 4.12 6.33
C HIS A 69 17.51 5.55 6.00
N GLY A 70 16.44 5.99 6.64
CA GLY A 70 16.16 7.41 6.75
C GLY A 70 17.03 8.00 7.84
N THR A 71 18.23 8.51 7.54
CA THR A 71 18.83 9.50 8.44
C THR A 71 17.87 10.69 8.40
N ALA A 72 17.01 10.82 9.41
CA ALA A 72 16.31 12.07 9.65
C ALA A 72 17.17 12.88 10.64
N PRO A 73 18.18 13.64 10.18
CA PRO A 73 18.82 14.59 11.07
C PRO A 73 17.74 15.55 11.56
N ARG A 74 17.75 15.91 12.86
CA ARG A 74 16.83 16.86 13.54
C ARG A 74 16.13 17.77 12.52
N SER A 75 14.84 17.56 12.23
CA SER A 75 14.22 18.26 11.10
C SER A 75 14.11 19.76 11.37
N SER A 76 14.25 20.56 10.31
CA SER A 76 13.97 22.00 10.33
C SER A 76 12.93 22.24 9.25
N LYS A 77 11.98 23.17 9.51
CA LYS A 77 10.92 23.53 8.54
C LYS A 77 11.48 23.80 7.13
N LYS A 78 12.67 24.39 7.03
CA LYS A 78 13.36 24.65 5.76
C LYS A 78 13.75 23.36 5.03
N ARG A 79 14.29 22.37 5.75
CA ARG A 79 14.66 21.07 5.19
C ARG A 79 13.43 20.25 4.78
N ASP A 80 12.38 20.29 5.60
CA ASP A 80 11.14 19.57 5.28
C ASP A 80 10.50 20.12 4.00
N ALA A 81 10.50 21.45 3.82
CA ALA A 81 10.06 22.08 2.58
C ALA A 81 10.93 21.71 1.37
N GLN A 82 12.25 21.65 1.53
CA GLN A 82 13.19 21.23 0.48
C GLN A 82 12.98 19.77 0.08
N MET A 83 12.83 18.88 1.06
CA MET A 83 12.59 17.46 0.85
C MET A 83 11.23 17.22 0.17
N LEU A 84 10.21 17.98 0.55
CA LEU A 84 8.91 17.97 -0.12
C LEU A 84 9.01 18.45 -1.58
N ALA A 85 9.77 19.52 -1.85
CA ALA A 85 10.01 20.01 -3.20
C ALA A 85 10.74 18.97 -4.06
N TYR A 86 11.77 18.33 -3.49
CA TYR A 86 12.50 17.24 -4.13
C TYR A 86 11.57 16.09 -4.52
N TYR A 87 10.76 15.58 -3.59
CA TYR A 87 9.86 14.47 -3.89
C TYR A 87 8.80 14.84 -4.92
N ARG A 88 8.23 16.05 -4.86
CA ARG A 88 7.28 16.53 -5.88
C ARG A 88 7.92 16.59 -7.27
N GLN A 89 9.13 17.10 -7.37
CA GLN A 89 9.87 17.15 -8.63
C GLN A 89 10.19 15.74 -9.13
N ALA A 90 10.70 14.87 -8.26
CA ALA A 90 11.05 13.49 -8.60
C ALA A 90 9.84 12.69 -9.06
N ILE A 91 8.67 12.89 -8.45
CA ILE A 91 7.41 12.28 -8.88
C ILE A 91 6.96 12.86 -10.22
N GLY A 92 7.05 14.18 -10.40
CA GLY A 92 6.67 14.85 -11.65
C GLY A 92 7.56 14.50 -12.85
N SER A 93 8.81 14.08 -12.60
CA SER A 93 9.77 13.65 -13.63
C SER A 93 9.83 12.13 -13.82
N LEU A 94 8.93 11.36 -13.19
CA LEU A 94 8.91 9.91 -13.37
C LEU A 94 8.62 9.53 -14.82
N THR A 95 9.46 8.65 -15.36
CA THR A 95 9.25 8.04 -16.67
C THR A 95 8.85 6.58 -16.48
N PRO A 96 8.21 5.93 -17.48
CA PRO A 96 7.92 4.50 -17.39
C PRO A 96 9.17 3.64 -17.13
N GLN A 97 10.35 4.07 -17.56
CA GLN A 97 11.60 3.34 -17.37
C GLN A 97 12.17 3.49 -15.95
N SER A 98 11.85 4.57 -15.23
CA SER A 98 12.32 4.78 -13.85
C SER A 98 11.52 3.98 -12.81
N VAL A 99 10.46 3.27 -13.24
CA VAL A 99 9.57 2.50 -12.38
C VAL A 99 9.86 1.01 -12.50
N CYS A 100 10.03 0.32 -11.35
CA CYS A 100 10.21 -1.13 -11.31
C CYS A 100 8.87 -1.85 -11.47
N TRP A 101 8.47 -2.18 -12.71
CA TRP A 101 7.16 -2.80 -12.98
C TRP A 101 6.99 -4.21 -12.41
N THR A 102 8.07 -4.99 -12.37
CA THR A 102 8.11 -6.40 -11.97
C THR A 102 8.79 -6.58 -10.60
N LEU A 103 8.20 -5.98 -9.56
CA LEU A 103 8.71 -6.00 -8.18
C LEU A 103 9.01 -7.42 -7.67
N TYR A 104 8.12 -8.35 -7.96
CA TYR A 104 8.18 -9.71 -7.46
C TYR A 104 8.93 -10.66 -8.43
N GLY A 105 9.70 -10.11 -9.37
CA GLY A 105 10.43 -10.85 -10.40
C GLY A 105 9.63 -11.10 -11.67
N GLN A 106 10.21 -11.86 -12.60
CA GLN A 106 9.63 -12.13 -13.93
C GLN A 106 8.42 -13.07 -13.88
N ARG A 107 8.31 -13.95 -12.87
CA ARG A 107 7.26 -14.98 -12.77
C ARG A 107 6.78 -15.19 -11.33
N PRO A 108 6.24 -14.15 -10.65
CA PRO A 108 5.85 -14.26 -9.25
C PRO A 108 4.69 -15.24 -9.01
N HIS A 109 3.90 -15.50 -10.06
CA HIS A 109 2.83 -16.50 -10.04
C HIS A 109 3.31 -17.94 -9.78
N LEU A 110 4.61 -18.22 -9.94
CA LEU A 110 5.20 -19.53 -9.62
C LEU A 110 5.44 -19.69 -8.12
N THR A 111 5.76 -18.58 -7.42
CA THR A 111 6.12 -18.59 -6.00
C THR A 111 4.91 -18.36 -5.10
N ALA A 112 3.99 -17.49 -5.53
CA ALA A 112 2.76 -17.20 -4.81
C ALA A 112 1.56 -17.66 -5.65
N ARG A 113 0.79 -18.64 -5.15
CA ARG A 113 -0.46 -19.05 -5.79
C ARG A 113 -1.40 -17.85 -5.88
N ARG A 114 -1.87 -17.60 -7.11
CA ARG A 114 -2.80 -16.54 -7.47
C ARG A 114 -4.08 -16.61 -6.61
N THR A 115 -4.32 -15.59 -5.80
CA THR A 115 -5.68 -15.24 -5.42
C THR A 115 -6.07 -14.02 -6.24
N LEU A 116 -6.78 -14.21 -7.36
CA LEU A 116 -7.57 -13.10 -7.94
C LEU A 116 -8.83 -12.88 -7.12
N TYR A 117 -8.72 -12.96 -5.81
CA TYR A 117 -9.84 -12.64 -4.97
C TYR A 117 -10.23 -11.20 -5.29
N GLN A 118 -11.45 -11.03 -5.78
CA GLN A 118 -12.08 -9.74 -5.97
C GLN A 118 -13.26 -9.74 -5.02
N GLY A 119 -13.29 -8.77 -4.12
CA GLY A 119 -14.29 -8.75 -3.08
C GLY A 119 -13.83 -8.00 -1.85
N LEU A 120 -14.57 -8.19 -0.77
CA LEU A 120 -14.37 -7.43 0.45
C LEU A 120 -13.28 -8.07 1.30
N LEU A 121 -12.32 -7.26 1.74
CA LEU A 121 -11.44 -7.56 2.84
C LEU A 121 -12.09 -7.05 4.12
N THR A 122 -12.27 -7.93 5.08
CA THR A 122 -12.91 -7.62 6.37
C THR A 122 -11.91 -7.78 7.49
N PHE A 123 -11.74 -6.74 8.31
CA PHE A 123 -10.94 -6.81 9.53
C PHE A 123 -11.50 -5.86 10.60
N ALA A 124 -11.94 -6.43 11.72
CA ALA A 124 -12.58 -5.71 12.83
C ALA A 124 -13.80 -4.87 12.39
N GLU A 125 -13.66 -3.57 12.17
CA GLU A 125 -14.75 -2.70 11.69
C GLU A 125 -14.51 -2.22 10.26
N ILE A 126 -13.40 -2.65 9.65
CA ILE A 126 -12.96 -2.21 8.35
C ILE A 126 -13.43 -3.20 7.32
N VAL A 127 -14.10 -2.68 6.30
CA VAL A 127 -14.50 -3.42 5.12
C VAL A 127 -14.10 -2.59 3.92
N GLU A 128 -13.19 -3.14 3.11
CA GLU A 128 -12.64 -2.49 1.93
C GLU A 128 -12.71 -3.41 0.72
N TYR A 129 -13.05 -2.86 -0.43
CA TYR A 129 -13.07 -3.61 -1.67
C TYR A 129 -11.64 -3.79 -2.19
N TYR A 130 -11.25 -5.04 -2.41
CA TYR A 130 -9.98 -5.43 -2.99
C TYR A 130 -10.18 -5.89 -4.43
N ASP A 131 -9.42 -5.27 -5.33
CA ASP A 131 -9.45 -5.57 -6.76
C ASP A 131 -8.01 -5.60 -7.32
N PRO A 132 -7.38 -6.78 -7.40
CA PRO A 132 -6.03 -6.90 -7.92
C PRO A 132 -5.93 -6.66 -9.42
N THR A 133 -7.07 -6.56 -10.14
CA THR A 133 -7.05 -6.36 -11.60
C THR A 133 -6.41 -5.05 -12.02
N ARG A 134 -6.33 -4.05 -11.13
CA ARG A 134 -5.67 -2.76 -11.36
C ARG A 134 -4.14 -2.81 -11.28
N CYS A 135 -3.60 -3.89 -10.72
CA CYS A 135 -2.18 -4.04 -10.42
C CYS A 135 -1.58 -5.33 -11.01
N LEU A 136 -2.22 -5.92 -12.03
CA LEU A 136 -1.84 -7.19 -12.66
C LEU A 136 -0.40 -7.21 -13.16
N ARG A 137 0.09 -6.06 -13.63
CA ARG A 137 1.49 -5.90 -14.05
C ARG A 137 2.51 -6.23 -12.96
N GLN A 138 2.17 -5.96 -11.69
CA GLN A 138 3.04 -6.27 -10.56
C GLN A 138 3.20 -7.79 -10.38
N LEU A 139 2.16 -8.54 -10.74
CA LEU A 139 2.11 -9.99 -10.66
C LEU A 139 2.62 -10.67 -11.95
N GLY A 140 3.23 -9.91 -12.86
CA GLY A 140 3.79 -10.44 -14.12
C GLY A 140 2.75 -10.68 -15.22
N TYR A 141 1.56 -10.08 -15.12
CA TYR A 141 0.50 -10.20 -16.12
C TYR A 141 0.34 -8.92 -16.96
N VAL A 142 -0.35 -9.05 -18.10
CA VAL A 142 -0.76 -7.90 -18.91
C VAL A 142 -1.82 -7.10 -18.15
N GLN A 143 -1.61 -5.79 -18.05
CA GLN A 143 -2.56 -4.87 -17.41
C GLN A 143 -3.57 -4.39 -18.46
N SER A 144 -4.82 -4.86 -18.37
CA SER A 144 -5.94 -4.29 -19.12
C SER A 144 -6.42 -2.98 -18.48
N VAL A 145 -7.19 -2.18 -19.22
CA VAL A 145 -7.89 -1.02 -18.66
C VAL A 145 -8.87 -1.53 -17.60
N PRO A 146 -8.72 -1.14 -16.33
CA PRO A 146 -9.61 -1.63 -15.29
C PRO A 146 -10.98 -0.96 -15.42
N TYR A 147 -12.04 -1.71 -15.10
CA TYR A 147 -13.40 -1.18 -15.00
C TYR A 147 -13.47 -0.08 -13.94
N LEU A 148 -14.48 0.80 -14.00
CA LEU A 148 -14.73 1.70 -12.88
C LEU A 148 -15.04 0.87 -11.64
N PRO A 149 -14.53 1.24 -10.45
CA PRO A 149 -14.83 0.50 -9.24
C PRO A 149 -16.34 0.51 -9.03
N GLU A 150 -16.94 -0.67 -8.81
CA GLU A 150 -18.27 -0.72 -8.22
C GLU A 150 -18.21 0.07 -6.91
N ARG A 151 -19.17 0.98 -6.76
CA ARG A 151 -19.15 2.09 -5.79
C ARG A 151 -18.71 1.64 -4.40
N SER A 152 -18.00 2.51 -3.70
CA SER A 152 -17.67 2.38 -2.28
C SER A 152 -18.93 1.98 -1.50
N LEU A 153 -19.03 0.72 -1.09
CA LEU A 153 -20.14 0.27 -0.26
C LEU A 153 -20.03 0.99 1.08
N VAL A 154 -21.11 1.64 1.52
CA VAL A 154 -21.18 2.08 2.92
C VAL A 154 -21.42 0.83 3.72
N VAL A 155 -20.39 0.44 4.46
CA VAL A 155 -20.45 -0.72 5.32
C VAL A 155 -20.73 -0.24 6.73
N ARG A 156 -21.85 -0.69 7.30
CA ARG A 156 -22.18 -0.46 8.70
C ARG A 156 -22.10 -1.80 9.43
N ARG A 157 -21.45 -1.78 10.60
CA ARG A 157 -21.55 -2.88 11.56
C ARG A 157 -22.69 -2.54 12.53
N PRO A 158 -23.86 -3.20 12.44
CA PRO A 158 -24.91 -3.00 13.43
C PRO A 158 -24.41 -3.48 14.81
N ALA A 159 -24.74 -2.71 15.86
CA ALA A 159 -24.31 -2.99 17.23
C ALA A 159 -24.76 -4.37 17.77
N SER A 160 -25.76 -4.97 17.12
CA SER A 160 -26.44 -6.19 17.56
C SER A 160 -26.08 -7.45 16.75
N THR A 161 -25.17 -7.39 15.78
CA THR A 161 -24.86 -8.57 14.94
C THR A 161 -23.37 -8.66 14.60
N LEU A 162 -22.83 -9.88 14.55
CA LEU A 162 -21.47 -10.17 14.08
C LEU A 162 -21.27 -9.99 12.56
N GLY A 163 -22.33 -9.61 11.82
CA GLY A 163 -22.31 -9.42 10.37
C GLY A 163 -22.17 -7.96 9.95
N TYR A 164 -21.78 -7.73 8.69
CA TYR A 164 -21.71 -6.41 8.07
C TYR A 164 -22.91 -6.21 7.14
N SER A 165 -23.54 -5.03 7.17
CA SER A 165 -24.53 -4.65 6.17
C SER A 165 -23.89 -3.76 5.10
N LEU A 166 -24.14 -4.10 3.83
CA LEU A 166 -23.64 -3.36 2.67
C LEU A 166 -24.78 -2.51 2.13
N SER A 167 -24.56 -1.20 1.96
CA SER A 167 -25.52 -0.31 1.33
C SER A 167 -24.86 0.47 0.20
N PRO A 168 -25.49 0.56 -0.98
CA PRO A 168 -24.97 1.39 -2.07
C PRO A 168 -25.04 2.87 -1.67
N VAL A 169 -24.00 3.64 -1.99
CA VAL A 169 -24.02 5.11 -1.84
C VAL A 169 -24.88 5.68 -2.97
N CYS A 170 -26.01 6.29 -2.59
CA CYS A 170 -26.68 7.28 -3.42
C CYS A 170 -25.97 8.63 -3.23
N LEU A 171 -25.60 9.27 -4.33
CA LEU A 171 -25.18 10.66 -4.37
C LEU A 171 -26.40 11.57 -4.18
#